data_AF-A0A0R0H563-F1
#
_entry.id   AF-A0A0R0H563-F1
#
_cell.length_a   1.000
_cell.length_b   1.000
_cell.length_c   1.000
_cell.angle_alpha   90.00
_cell.angle_beta   90.00
_cell.angle_gamma   90.00
#
_symmetry.space_group_name_H-M   'P 1'
#
loop_
_entity.id
_entity.type
_entity.pdbx_description
1 polymer ?
#
loop_
_entity_poly.entity_id
_entity_poly.type
_entity_poly.pdbx_seq_one_letter_code
_entity_poly.pdbx_strand_id
1 'polypeptide(L)'
;MYSSIYGGIIRHKFPLYKPNVNLEQLFGKHILFLFSFLTHENLNRAIRGGALESTRDVTIANREHLSDYLKVRDEYLYELDVHLDRFLSSASKAKISSPFSRSALRSILIQLTAASKCKKGTLRYWPSAGPGDFLLSSTGCPTSAFYAVVIDQELSQCKEGVKVITSSIPMKPPLFATAKNVNYLPNVLSVMEAEEKGASSSIWVDEEGYIAEGPNVNVAFITQDKELVMPPFDNILHGCTAKRLLELASKLVDQGLLKGVATKKLTVEEAKAAAEMMYVGSTLPLLPIIVWDDQPIGNGRVGELTMLLSDLLWDDMVAGPDTQRIPVPYAE
;
A
#
# COMPACT_ATOMS: atom_id res chain seq x y z
N MET A 1 7.38 13.48 -49.44
CA MET A 1 8.23 12.48 -48.77
C MET A 1 8.59 13.06 -47.42
N TYR A 2 7.84 12.62 -46.41
CA TYR A 2 7.46 13.29 -45.14
C TYR A 2 8.66 13.74 -44.27
N SER A 3 8.85 15.05 -44.04
CA SER A 3 8.27 15.91 -42.97
C SER A 3 8.88 15.63 -41.58
N SER A 4 9.80 16.46 -41.09
CA SER A 4 9.56 17.71 -40.32
C SER A 4 9.48 17.49 -38.80
N ILE A 5 10.44 18.00 -38.01
CA ILE A 5 10.36 19.23 -37.16
C ILE A 5 9.69 18.99 -35.79
N TYR A 6 10.29 19.62 -34.76
CA TYR A 6 9.85 19.91 -33.37
C TYR A 6 10.39 18.94 -32.30
N GLY A 7 11.34 19.31 -31.41
CA GLY A 7 11.70 20.63 -30.89
C GLY A 7 10.82 20.98 -29.69
N GLY A 8 11.43 21.16 -28.50
CA GLY A 8 10.71 21.63 -27.33
C GLY A 8 11.42 21.38 -25.99
N ILE A 9 12.59 22.01 -25.77
CA ILE A 9 13.06 22.30 -24.41
C ILE A 9 12.10 23.36 -23.86
N ILE A 10 10.99 22.94 -23.25
CA ILE A 10 10.10 23.85 -22.53
C ILE A 10 10.69 24.05 -21.14
N ARG A 11 11.58 25.06 -21.04
CA ARG A 11 11.82 25.77 -19.79
C ARG A 11 10.65 26.72 -19.56
N HIS A 12 9.54 26.23 -18.98
CA HIS A 12 8.53 27.14 -18.45
C HIS A 12 8.92 27.54 -17.02
N LYS A 13 9.41 28.77 -16.91
CA LYS A 13 9.40 29.55 -15.68
C LYS A 13 7.94 29.76 -15.28
N PHE A 14 7.47 29.06 -14.25
CA PHE A 14 6.36 29.55 -13.44
C PHE A 14 6.94 30.55 -12.43
N PRO A 15 6.63 31.85 -12.53
CA PRO A 15 6.94 32.78 -11.46
C PRO A 15 5.87 32.60 -10.38
N LEU A 16 6.30 32.37 -9.14
CA LEU A 16 5.58 32.44 -7.85
C LEU A 16 5.88 31.21 -6.96
N TYR A 17 7.16 30.99 -6.62
CA TYR A 17 7.53 30.54 -5.27
C TYR A 17 9.03 30.80 -5.07
N LYS A 18 9.40 31.29 -3.89
CA LYS A 18 10.74 31.83 -3.56
C LYS A 18 11.86 30.82 -3.80
N PRO A 19 13.00 31.23 -4.40
CA PRO A 19 14.14 30.35 -4.63
C PRO A 19 14.98 30.28 -3.35
N ASN A 20 15.01 29.13 -2.67
CA ASN A 20 16.09 28.73 -1.75
C ASN A 20 15.93 27.30 -1.16
N VAL A 21 15.21 26.40 -1.84
CA VAL A 21 15.21 24.99 -1.42
C VAL A 21 16.14 24.22 -2.34
N ASN A 22 17.31 23.86 -1.80
CA ASN A 22 18.17 22.87 -2.42
C ASN A 22 17.39 21.54 -2.43
N LEU A 23 16.99 21.06 -3.61
CA LEU A 23 16.22 19.82 -3.76
C LEU A 23 16.98 18.59 -3.25
N GLU A 24 18.30 18.65 -3.09
CA GLU A 24 19.09 17.59 -2.42
C GLU A 24 18.82 17.50 -0.91
N GLN A 25 18.27 18.54 -0.26
CA GLN A 25 17.93 18.52 1.16
C GLN A 25 16.51 18.00 1.47
N LEU A 26 15.65 17.82 0.47
CA LEU A 26 14.31 17.26 0.65
C LEU A 26 14.25 15.72 0.50
N PHE A 27 15.30 15.09 -0.04
CA PHE A 27 15.34 13.65 -0.34
C PHE A 27 16.53 12.95 0.31
N GLY A 28 16.68 13.10 1.63
CA GLY A 28 17.70 12.38 2.41
C GLY A 28 17.62 10.87 2.21
N LYS A 29 18.73 10.23 1.82
CA LYS A 29 18.94 8.77 1.66
C LYS A 29 17.93 7.98 0.80
N HIS A 30 16.99 8.60 0.09
CA HIS A 30 16.02 7.88 -0.71
C HIS A 30 16.48 7.80 -2.17
N ILE A 31 16.94 6.62 -2.58
CA ILE A 31 17.16 6.33 -3.99
C ILE A 31 15.79 6.18 -4.66
N LEU A 32 15.33 7.20 -5.39
CA LEU A 32 14.09 7.15 -6.17
C LEU A 32 14.43 6.75 -7.62
N PHE A 33 14.20 5.49 -7.98
CA PHE A 33 14.22 5.06 -9.38
C PHE A 33 12.81 5.07 -9.94
N LEU A 34 12.44 6.11 -10.68
CA LEU A 34 11.11 6.26 -11.27
C LEU A 34 11.11 5.88 -12.74
N PHE A 35 10.85 4.63 -13.04
CA PHE A 35 10.98 4.17 -14.40
C PHE A 35 9.65 4.17 -15.13
N SER A 36 9.55 4.90 -16.24
CA SER A 36 8.47 4.73 -17.21
C SER A 36 8.82 3.59 -18.17
N PHE A 37 8.07 2.50 -18.09
CA PHE A 37 8.27 1.35 -18.95
C PHE A 37 7.15 1.28 -19.98
N LEU A 38 7.52 1.44 -21.26
CA LEU A 38 6.67 1.11 -22.41
C LEU A 38 7.10 -0.24 -23.03
N THR A 39 8.37 -0.63 -22.84
CA THR A 39 8.97 -1.88 -23.31
C THR A 39 10.00 -2.40 -22.30
N HIS A 40 10.40 -3.67 -22.40
CA HIS A 40 11.48 -4.24 -21.56
C HIS A 40 12.86 -3.63 -21.90
N GLU A 41 13.08 -3.15 -23.13
CA GLU A 41 14.30 -2.41 -23.48
C GLU A 41 14.41 -1.07 -22.74
N ASN A 42 13.29 -0.40 -22.49
CA ASN A 42 13.30 0.82 -21.68
C ASN A 42 13.79 0.56 -20.26
N LEU A 43 13.55 -0.62 -19.68
CA LEU A 43 14.12 -1.00 -18.38
C LEU A 43 15.65 -1.00 -18.42
N ASN A 44 16.23 -1.69 -19.38
CA ASN A 44 17.69 -1.77 -19.52
C ASN A 44 18.32 -0.39 -19.75
N ARG A 45 17.64 0.50 -20.48
CA ARG A 45 18.08 1.89 -20.67
C ARG A 45 17.96 2.71 -19.39
N ALA A 46 16.85 2.56 -18.67
CA ALA A 46 16.57 3.41 -17.52
C ALA A 46 17.49 3.09 -16.33
N ILE A 47 17.84 1.81 -16.14
CA ILE A 47 18.91 1.38 -15.21
C ILE A 47 20.23 2.15 -15.46
N ARG A 48 20.48 2.60 -16.71
CA ARG A 48 21.71 3.30 -17.10
C ARG A 48 21.59 4.84 -17.18
N GLY A 49 20.40 5.41 -17.17
CA GLY A 49 20.17 6.76 -17.70
C GLY A 49 19.44 7.76 -16.80
N GLY A 50 19.00 7.35 -15.61
CA GLY A 50 18.14 8.19 -14.77
C GLY A 50 16.69 8.20 -15.25
N ALA A 51 15.81 8.61 -14.35
CA ALA A 51 14.37 8.42 -14.43
C ALA A 51 13.66 9.78 -14.61
N LEU A 52 12.78 9.90 -15.59
CA LEU A 52 11.90 11.06 -15.77
C LEU A 52 10.47 10.58 -16.07
N GLU A 53 9.52 11.09 -15.30
CA GLU A 53 8.09 10.97 -15.61
C GLU A 53 7.69 11.98 -16.68
N SER A 54 6.78 11.58 -17.58
CA SER A 54 6.21 12.52 -18.54
C SER A 54 5.19 13.40 -17.84
N THR A 55 5.38 14.72 -17.85
CA THR A 55 4.38 15.69 -17.39
C THR A 55 3.09 15.67 -18.20
N ARG A 56 3.04 14.89 -19.29
CA ARG A 56 1.87 14.66 -20.14
C ARG A 56 1.11 13.37 -19.84
N ASP A 57 1.49 12.64 -18.80
CA ASP A 57 0.81 11.41 -18.43
C ASP A 57 -0.62 11.70 -17.93
N VAL A 58 -1.61 11.15 -18.63
CA VAL A 58 -3.04 11.40 -18.35
C VAL A 58 -3.44 10.86 -16.99
N THR A 59 -2.77 9.82 -16.51
CA THR A 59 -3.10 9.24 -15.21
C THR A 59 -2.70 10.19 -14.11
N ILE A 60 -1.51 10.81 -14.22
CA ILE A 60 -1.06 11.82 -13.25
C ILE A 60 -2.04 12.98 -13.15
N ALA A 61 -2.63 13.39 -14.27
CA ALA A 61 -3.48 14.57 -14.32
C ALA A 61 -4.96 14.30 -14.01
N ASN A 62 -5.53 13.18 -14.46
CA ASN A 62 -7.00 12.99 -14.48
C ASN A 62 -7.48 11.62 -14.03
N ARG A 63 -6.59 10.66 -13.74
CA ARG A 63 -7.02 9.35 -13.26
C ARG A 63 -6.43 9.03 -11.90
N GLU A 64 -7.28 8.45 -11.08
CA GLU A 64 -6.86 7.90 -9.81
C GLU A 64 -5.93 6.71 -10.10
N HIS A 65 -4.65 6.87 -9.76
CA HIS A 65 -3.68 5.79 -9.94
C HIS A 65 -4.10 4.55 -9.18
N LEU A 66 -3.85 3.38 -9.74
CA LEU A 66 -3.78 2.17 -8.94
C LEU A 66 -2.38 2.07 -8.38
N SER A 67 -2.21 1.54 -7.18
CA SER A 67 -0.85 1.28 -6.68
C SER A 67 -0.82 -0.02 -5.93
N ASP A 68 0.33 -0.67 -5.95
CA ASP A 68 0.64 -1.70 -4.98
C ASP A 68 2.01 -1.44 -4.35
N TYR A 69 2.20 -2.04 -3.18
CA TYR A 69 3.32 -1.81 -2.27
C TYR A 69 3.69 -3.16 -1.67
N LEU A 70 4.96 -3.50 -1.67
CA LEU A 70 5.46 -4.64 -0.92
C LEU A 70 6.81 -4.34 -0.27
N LYS A 71 7.24 -5.19 0.65
CA LYS A 71 8.49 -5.02 1.39
C LYS A 71 9.65 -5.72 0.70
N VAL A 72 10.80 -5.03 0.70
CA VAL A 72 12.11 -5.60 0.43
C VAL A 72 12.78 -5.83 1.78
N ARG A 73 13.16 -7.07 2.08
CA ARG A 73 13.82 -7.40 3.35
C ARG A 73 14.80 -8.56 3.17
N ASP A 74 16.00 -8.39 3.69
CA ASP A 74 17.04 -9.42 3.77
C ASP A 74 17.27 -10.15 2.45
N GLU A 75 17.22 -9.40 1.34
CA GLU A 75 17.39 -9.85 -0.04
C GLU A 75 16.18 -10.52 -0.70
N TYR A 76 15.01 -10.47 -0.06
CA TYR A 76 13.76 -11.04 -0.60
C TYR A 76 12.71 -9.95 -0.85
N LEU A 77 11.87 -10.18 -1.84
CA LEU A 77 10.59 -9.51 -2.02
C LEU A 77 9.51 -10.35 -1.34
N TYR A 78 8.87 -9.80 -0.32
CA TYR A 78 7.84 -10.51 0.44
C TYR A 78 6.45 -10.37 -0.22
N GLU A 79 5.72 -11.47 -0.33
CA GLU A 79 4.39 -11.62 -0.94
C GLU A 79 4.26 -11.09 -2.38
N LEU A 80 5.36 -11.03 -3.16
CA LEU A 80 5.38 -10.43 -4.51
C LEU A 80 4.27 -10.95 -5.42
N ASP A 81 4.11 -12.26 -5.51
CA ASP A 81 3.12 -12.87 -6.40
C ASP A 81 1.68 -12.52 -5.97
N VAL A 82 1.40 -12.48 -4.66
CA VAL A 82 0.09 -12.12 -4.09
C VAL A 82 -0.25 -10.64 -4.36
N HIS A 83 0.73 -9.75 -4.14
CA HIS A 83 0.58 -8.32 -4.43
C HIS A 83 0.39 -8.08 -5.93
N LEU A 84 1.11 -8.80 -6.78
CA LEU A 84 0.98 -8.68 -8.23
C LEU A 84 -0.39 -9.13 -8.74
N ASP A 85 -0.97 -10.19 -8.15
CA ASP A 85 -2.32 -10.65 -8.48
C ASP A 85 -3.38 -9.61 -8.08
N ARG A 86 -3.24 -9.00 -6.89
CA ARG A 86 -4.11 -7.90 -6.45
C ARG A 86 -3.99 -6.67 -7.35
N PHE A 87 -2.77 -6.32 -7.74
CA PHE A 87 -2.48 -5.23 -8.65
C PHE A 87 -3.19 -5.42 -10.00
N LEU A 88 -3.06 -6.59 -10.62
CA LEU A 88 -3.71 -6.91 -11.89
C LEU A 88 -5.23 -6.95 -11.77
N SER A 89 -5.76 -7.47 -10.66
CA SER A 89 -7.20 -7.41 -10.37
C SER A 89 -7.71 -5.98 -10.28
N SER A 90 -6.98 -5.11 -9.57
CA SER A 90 -7.31 -3.69 -9.46
C SER A 90 -7.24 -2.99 -10.82
N ALA A 91 -6.22 -3.29 -11.63
CA ALA A 91 -6.04 -2.77 -12.99
C ALA A 91 -7.21 -3.13 -13.91
N SER A 92 -7.67 -4.39 -13.83
CA SER A 92 -8.85 -4.85 -14.53
C SER A 92 -10.12 -4.10 -14.10
N LYS A 93 -10.36 -3.94 -12.78
CA LYS A 93 -11.51 -3.18 -12.24
C LYS A 93 -11.52 -1.73 -12.73
N ALA A 94 -10.35 -1.10 -12.81
CA ALA A 94 -10.20 0.28 -13.31
C ALA A 94 -10.14 0.40 -14.84
N LYS A 95 -10.24 -0.71 -15.58
CA LYS A 95 -10.12 -0.76 -17.05
C LYS A 95 -8.79 -0.18 -17.55
N ILE A 96 -7.71 -0.43 -16.82
CA ILE A 96 -6.34 -0.04 -17.20
C ILE A 96 -5.62 -1.30 -17.69
N SER A 97 -5.29 -1.35 -18.97
CA SER A 97 -4.47 -2.43 -19.53
C SER A 97 -3.01 -2.25 -19.11
N SER A 98 -2.37 -3.34 -18.70
CA SER A 98 -0.92 -3.36 -18.50
C SER A 98 -0.22 -3.55 -19.86
N PRO A 99 0.86 -2.81 -20.15
CA PRO A 99 1.69 -3.07 -21.34
C PRO A 99 2.50 -4.37 -21.22
N PHE A 100 2.54 -4.98 -20.03
CA PHE A 100 3.33 -6.17 -19.73
C PHE A 100 2.44 -7.32 -19.25
N SER A 101 2.82 -8.55 -19.59
CA SER A 101 2.26 -9.76 -18.98
C SER A 101 2.61 -9.83 -17.49
N ARG A 102 1.87 -10.64 -16.72
CA ARG A 102 2.17 -10.91 -15.31
C ARG A 102 3.62 -11.36 -15.10
N SER A 103 4.12 -12.28 -15.93
CA SER A 103 5.50 -12.77 -15.84
C SER A 103 6.53 -11.68 -16.14
N ALA A 104 6.26 -10.81 -17.10
CA ALA A 104 7.11 -9.67 -17.42
C ALA A 104 7.13 -8.65 -16.27
N LEU A 105 5.97 -8.30 -15.68
CA LEU A 105 5.90 -7.42 -14.51
C LEU A 105 6.69 -7.98 -13.32
N ARG A 106 6.50 -9.27 -13.01
CA ARG A 106 7.24 -9.95 -11.95
C ARG A 106 8.75 -9.84 -12.17
N SER A 107 9.21 -10.11 -13.39
CA SER A 107 10.62 -10.00 -13.76
C SER A 107 11.15 -8.57 -13.65
N ILE A 108 10.41 -7.57 -14.14
CA ILE A 108 10.75 -6.15 -14.04
C ILE A 108 10.93 -5.73 -12.58
N LEU A 109 10.00 -6.12 -11.70
CA LEU A 109 10.03 -5.77 -10.28
C LEU A 109 11.22 -6.40 -9.53
N ILE A 110 11.57 -7.66 -9.84
CA ILE A 110 12.75 -8.33 -9.28
C ILE A 110 14.04 -7.64 -9.76
N GLN A 111 14.17 -7.40 -11.06
CA GLN A 111 15.35 -6.76 -11.65
C GLN A 111 15.54 -5.33 -11.17
N LEU A 112 14.44 -4.56 -11.06
CA LEU A 112 14.44 -3.23 -10.49
C LEU A 112 14.99 -3.23 -9.06
N THR A 113 14.52 -4.16 -8.23
CA THR A 113 14.99 -4.31 -6.85
C THR A 113 16.48 -4.65 -6.82
N ALA A 114 16.93 -5.62 -7.63
CA ALA A 114 18.34 -5.98 -7.73
C ALA A 114 19.22 -4.78 -8.15
N ALA A 115 18.79 -4.05 -9.19
CA ALA A 115 19.49 -2.88 -9.71
C ALA A 115 19.58 -1.73 -8.68
N SER A 116 18.58 -1.62 -7.80
CA SER A 116 18.56 -0.60 -6.75
C SER A 116 19.58 -0.84 -5.63
N LYS A 117 20.06 -2.09 -5.47
CA LYS A 117 20.91 -2.55 -4.35
C LYS A 117 20.27 -2.39 -2.96
N CYS A 118 19.00 -1.98 -2.89
CA CYS A 118 18.27 -1.78 -1.65
C CYS A 118 17.87 -3.14 -1.06
N LYS A 119 18.50 -3.54 0.05
CA LYS A 119 18.18 -4.79 0.76
C LYS A 119 17.07 -4.64 1.81
N LYS A 120 16.73 -3.40 2.17
CA LYS A 120 15.72 -3.06 3.18
C LYS A 120 14.94 -1.84 2.72
N GLY A 121 13.66 -2.03 2.45
CA GLY A 121 12.86 -0.95 1.92
C GLY A 121 11.53 -1.40 1.37
N THR A 122 11.05 -0.64 0.41
CA THR A 122 9.71 -0.80 -0.13
C THR A 122 9.74 -0.72 -1.63
N LEU A 123 8.96 -1.56 -2.29
CA LEU A 123 8.77 -1.53 -3.73
C LEU A 123 7.33 -1.07 -4.00
N ARG A 124 7.19 0.07 -4.67
CA ARG A 124 5.91 0.67 -5.05
C ARG A 124 5.77 0.66 -6.56
N TYR A 125 4.59 0.36 -7.07
CA TYR A 125 4.36 0.34 -8.51
C TYR A 125 2.91 0.63 -8.88
N TRP A 126 2.70 1.23 -10.05
CA TRP A 126 1.39 1.66 -10.55
C TRP A 126 1.30 1.54 -12.07
N PRO A 127 0.13 1.19 -12.63
CA PRO A 127 -0.11 1.30 -14.04
C PRO A 127 -0.58 2.73 -14.37
N SER A 128 -0.43 3.11 -15.62
CA SER A 128 -0.93 4.36 -16.15
C SER A 128 -1.51 4.14 -17.54
N ALA A 129 -2.57 4.88 -17.89
CA ALA A 129 -3.04 5.02 -19.26
C ALA A 129 -1.95 5.58 -20.21
N GLY A 130 -0.91 6.22 -19.65
CA GLY A 130 0.24 6.78 -20.36
C GLY A 130 0.03 8.24 -20.78
N PRO A 131 0.97 8.80 -21.56
CA PRO A 131 0.84 10.15 -22.12
C PRO A 131 -0.38 10.25 -23.04
N GLY A 132 -1.05 11.39 -23.05
CA GLY A 132 -2.28 11.58 -23.85
C GLY A 132 -2.85 12.99 -23.77
N ASP A 133 -4.14 13.12 -24.07
CA ASP A 133 -4.86 14.39 -24.23
C ASP A 133 -5.51 14.94 -22.95
N PHE A 134 -5.27 14.29 -21.80
CA PHE A 134 -5.82 14.65 -20.50
C PHE A 134 -7.36 14.53 -20.39
N LEU A 135 -8.01 13.82 -21.31
CA LEU A 135 -9.43 13.52 -21.16
C LEU A 135 -9.63 12.35 -20.18
N LEU A 136 -10.85 12.19 -19.67
CA LEU A 136 -11.22 11.05 -18.83
C LEU A 136 -11.09 9.71 -19.59
N SER A 137 -11.30 9.74 -20.91
CA SER A 137 -11.14 8.59 -21.78
C SER A 137 -9.67 8.30 -22.08
N SER A 138 -9.27 7.03 -21.99
CA SER A 138 -7.92 6.60 -22.38
C SER A 138 -7.77 6.40 -23.88
N THR A 139 -8.79 6.70 -24.68
CA THR A 139 -8.73 6.62 -26.15
C THR A 139 -7.68 7.56 -26.74
N GLY A 140 -7.39 8.69 -26.06
CA GLY A 140 -6.34 9.62 -26.45
C GLY A 140 -4.93 9.21 -25.99
N CYS A 141 -4.78 8.10 -25.25
CA CYS A 141 -3.50 7.60 -24.81
C CYS A 141 -3.03 6.45 -25.72
N PRO A 142 -2.00 6.66 -26.58
CA PRO A 142 -1.58 5.65 -27.56
C PRO A 142 -0.98 4.39 -26.92
N THR A 143 -0.41 4.50 -25.71
CA THR A 143 0.23 3.38 -25.01
C THR A 143 0.12 3.57 -23.51
N SER A 144 -0.35 2.54 -22.79
CA SER A 144 -0.25 2.45 -21.33
C SER A 144 1.20 2.46 -20.86
N ALA A 145 1.47 3.05 -19.71
CA ALA A 145 2.76 3.03 -19.05
C ALA A 145 2.69 2.21 -17.75
N PHE A 146 3.84 1.69 -17.32
CA PHE A 146 4.02 1.11 -16.00
C PHE A 146 5.12 1.86 -15.30
N TYR A 147 4.90 2.16 -14.02
CA TYR A 147 5.87 2.83 -13.16
C TYR A 147 6.14 1.96 -11.94
N ALA A 148 7.41 1.91 -11.54
CA ALA A 148 7.82 1.25 -10.32
C ALA A 148 9.01 1.97 -9.72
N VAL A 149 9.08 1.96 -8.39
CA VAL A 149 10.13 2.59 -7.60
C VAL A 149 10.45 1.76 -6.37
N VAL A 150 11.74 1.59 -6.11
CA VAL A 150 12.25 1.03 -4.85
C VAL A 150 12.65 2.22 -3.98
N ILE A 151 12.28 2.19 -2.71
CA ILE A 151 12.59 3.22 -1.73
C ILE A 151 13.32 2.55 -0.58
N ASP A 152 14.56 2.95 -0.35
CA ASP A 152 15.32 2.57 0.84
C ASP A 152 14.61 3.13 2.07
N GLN A 153 14.21 2.23 2.96
CA GLN A 153 13.48 2.54 4.18
C GLN A 153 13.68 1.42 5.21
N GLU A 154 14.27 1.77 6.36
CA GLU A 154 14.31 0.87 7.51
C GLU A 154 12.95 0.88 8.22
N LEU A 155 12.27 -0.26 8.25
CA LEU A 155 11.01 -0.43 8.96
C LEU A 155 11.23 -1.40 10.12
N SER A 156 10.82 -0.99 11.32
CA SER A 156 10.82 -1.79 12.54
C SER A 156 9.41 -2.11 13.00
N GLN A 157 9.29 -3.13 13.85
CA GLN A 157 8.06 -3.44 14.55
C GLN A 157 7.70 -2.30 15.51
N CYS A 158 6.44 -1.86 15.50
CA CYS A 158 5.93 -0.92 16.48
C CYS A 158 5.35 -1.71 17.66
N LYS A 159 5.83 -1.41 18.87
CA LYS A 159 5.37 -2.05 20.12
C LYS A 159 4.53 -1.11 20.99
N GLU A 160 4.32 0.11 20.53
CA GLU A 160 3.54 1.13 21.21
C GLU A 160 2.12 1.16 20.66
N GLY A 161 1.15 1.36 21.55
CA GLY A 161 -0.25 1.48 21.18
C GLY A 161 -0.60 2.91 20.77
N VAL A 162 -1.46 3.05 19.77
CA VAL A 162 -1.94 4.35 19.29
C VAL A 162 -3.39 4.64 19.69
N LYS A 163 -3.75 5.93 19.62
CA LYS A 163 -5.13 6.42 19.68
C LYS A 163 -5.69 6.57 18.27
N VAL A 164 -6.94 6.18 18.08
CA VAL A 164 -7.70 6.36 16.83
C VAL A 164 -9.05 7.03 17.10
N ILE A 165 -9.65 7.59 16.05
CA ILE A 165 -11.03 8.09 16.08
C ILE A 165 -11.92 7.35 15.09
N THR A 166 -13.23 7.45 15.25
CA THR A 166 -14.19 7.22 14.18
C THR A 166 -14.18 8.42 13.24
N SER A 167 -13.92 8.18 11.94
CA SER A 167 -13.92 9.22 10.91
C SER A 167 -15.34 9.70 10.63
N SER A 168 -15.55 11.02 10.58
CA SER A 168 -16.78 11.61 10.03
C SER A 168 -16.71 11.81 8.51
N ILE A 169 -15.52 11.75 7.92
CA ILE A 169 -15.33 11.73 6.47
C ILE A 169 -15.88 10.42 5.92
N PRO A 170 -16.76 10.44 4.89
CA PRO A 170 -17.29 9.22 4.29
C PRO A 170 -16.20 8.34 3.68
N MET A 171 -16.36 7.01 3.80
CA MET A 171 -15.48 6.06 3.13
C MET A 171 -15.73 6.03 1.62
N LYS A 172 -14.81 5.41 0.88
CA LYS A 172 -15.00 5.17 -0.56
C LYS A 172 -16.13 4.18 -0.80
N PRO A 173 -16.96 4.35 -1.84
CA PRO A 173 -17.90 3.31 -2.27
C PRO A 173 -17.17 1.99 -2.60
N PRO A 174 -17.82 0.82 -2.47
CA PRO A 174 -17.17 -0.49 -2.58
C PRO A 174 -16.33 -0.72 -3.85
N LEU A 175 -16.77 -0.17 -5.00
CA LEU A 175 -16.02 -0.24 -6.26
C LEU A 175 -14.61 0.34 -6.14
N PHE A 176 -14.48 1.47 -5.44
CA PHE A 176 -13.22 2.17 -5.21
C PHE A 176 -12.50 1.67 -3.96
N ALA A 177 -13.20 1.15 -2.96
CA ALA A 177 -12.57 0.59 -1.76
C ALA A 177 -11.86 -0.76 -2.05
N THR A 178 -12.47 -1.62 -2.87
CA THR A 178 -11.95 -2.98 -3.16
C THR A 178 -10.89 -3.01 -4.26
N ALA A 179 -10.55 -1.88 -4.89
CA ALA A 179 -9.47 -1.74 -5.86
C ALA A 179 -8.38 -0.84 -5.27
N LYS A 180 -7.13 -1.29 -5.24
CA LYS A 180 -6.06 -0.51 -4.59
C LYS A 180 -5.70 0.71 -5.45
N ASN A 181 -6.21 1.88 -5.06
CA ASN A 181 -6.02 3.15 -5.77
C ASN A 181 -5.47 4.27 -4.88
N VAL A 182 -5.06 5.37 -5.51
CA VAL A 182 -4.57 6.59 -4.88
C VAL A 182 -5.57 7.74 -4.95
N ASN A 183 -6.87 7.44 -5.09
CA ASN A 183 -7.92 8.40 -4.79
C ASN A 183 -7.94 8.69 -3.28
N TYR A 184 -6.88 9.29 -2.77
CA TYR A 184 -6.63 9.37 -1.35
C TYR A 184 -7.26 10.62 -0.72
N LEU A 185 -8.06 11.40 -1.44
CA LEU A 185 -8.70 12.58 -0.83
C LEU A 185 -9.51 12.22 0.43
N PRO A 186 -10.41 11.20 0.41
CA PRO A 186 -11.10 10.79 1.64
C PRO A 186 -10.14 10.33 2.74
N ASN A 187 -9.09 9.59 2.36
CA ASN A 187 -8.10 9.02 3.28
C ASN A 187 -7.24 10.11 3.93
N VAL A 188 -6.86 11.14 3.19
CA VAL A 188 -6.10 12.29 3.69
C VAL A 188 -6.97 13.09 4.64
N LEU A 189 -8.22 13.40 4.26
CA LEU A 189 -9.14 14.14 5.13
C LEU A 189 -9.44 13.38 6.43
N SER A 190 -9.59 12.05 6.38
CA SER A 190 -9.84 11.25 7.58
C SER A 190 -8.62 11.14 8.51
N VAL A 191 -7.40 11.24 7.99
CA VAL A 191 -6.17 11.36 8.80
C VAL A 191 -6.06 12.76 9.41
N MET A 192 -6.31 13.81 8.63
CA MET A 192 -6.31 15.20 9.14
C MET A 192 -7.33 15.37 10.28
N GLU A 193 -8.53 14.81 10.13
CA GLU A 193 -9.55 14.81 11.20
C GLU A 193 -9.03 14.12 12.48
N ALA A 194 -8.28 13.03 12.34
CA ALA A 194 -7.67 12.34 13.48
C ALA A 194 -6.60 13.18 14.16
N GLU A 195 -5.71 13.80 13.38
CA GLU A 195 -4.66 14.68 13.87
C GLU A 195 -5.23 15.88 14.64
N GLU A 196 -6.30 16.50 14.12
CA GLU A 196 -7.03 17.59 14.79
C GLU A 196 -7.61 17.17 16.15
N LYS A 197 -7.98 15.90 16.33
CA LYS A 197 -8.47 15.32 17.58
C LYS A 197 -7.37 14.65 18.43
N GLY A 198 -6.10 14.85 18.07
CA GLY A 198 -4.95 14.31 18.79
C GLY A 198 -4.85 12.77 18.73
N ALA A 199 -5.35 12.16 17.67
CA ALA A 199 -5.24 10.74 17.37
C ALA A 199 -4.23 10.50 16.24
N SER A 200 -3.70 9.28 16.14
CA SER A 200 -2.73 8.91 15.10
C SER A 200 -3.39 8.61 13.75
N SER A 201 -4.66 8.20 13.76
CA SER A 201 -5.42 7.84 12.55
C SER A 201 -6.91 7.69 12.87
N SER A 202 -7.68 7.24 11.89
CA SER A 202 -9.11 7.04 11.98
C SER A 202 -9.57 5.66 11.48
N ILE A 203 -10.81 5.31 11.81
CA ILE A 203 -11.51 4.11 11.35
C ILE A 203 -12.79 4.56 10.66
N TRP A 204 -13.09 3.96 9.51
CA TRP A 204 -14.39 4.12 8.87
C TRP A 204 -15.42 3.12 9.37
N VAL A 205 -16.65 3.60 9.43
CA VAL A 205 -17.87 2.82 9.60
C VAL A 205 -18.65 2.96 8.30
N ASP A 206 -19.16 1.86 7.76
CA ASP A 206 -19.95 1.86 6.54
C ASP A 206 -21.35 2.45 6.77
N GLU A 207 -22.11 2.62 5.68
CA GLU A 207 -23.45 3.20 5.72
C GLU A 207 -24.47 2.35 6.50
N GLU A 208 -24.17 1.06 6.73
CA GLU A 208 -24.98 0.13 7.52
C GLU A 208 -24.60 0.15 9.01
N GLY A 209 -23.57 0.90 9.42
CA GLY A 209 -23.11 1.00 10.81
C GLY A 209 -22.08 -0.05 11.22
N TYR A 210 -21.48 -0.77 10.25
CA TYR A 210 -20.45 -1.77 10.50
C TYR A 210 -19.05 -1.22 10.29
N ILE A 211 -18.07 -1.78 11.01
CA ILE A 211 -16.66 -1.41 10.86
C ILE A 211 -16.14 -1.81 9.49
N ALA A 212 -15.45 -0.88 8.84
CA ALA A 212 -14.82 -1.06 7.55
C ALA A 212 -13.28 -1.17 7.69
N GLU A 213 -12.55 -0.10 7.40
CA GLU A 213 -11.08 -0.08 7.39
C GLU A 213 -10.53 1.25 7.92
N GLY A 214 -9.22 1.32 8.15
CA GLY A 214 -8.53 2.60 8.34
C GLY A 214 -8.10 3.20 7.00
N PRO A 215 -7.58 4.44 6.98
CA PRO A 215 -7.26 5.16 5.75
C PRO A 215 -6.26 4.47 4.80
N ASN A 216 -5.47 3.50 5.24
CA ASN A 216 -4.55 2.76 4.36
C ASN A 216 -4.27 1.34 4.84
N VAL A 217 -5.12 0.83 5.72
CA VAL A 217 -4.88 -0.39 6.52
C VAL A 217 -6.22 -1.07 6.81
N ASN A 218 -6.21 -2.39 6.86
CA ASN A 218 -7.34 -3.12 7.44
C ASN A 218 -7.31 -2.99 8.97
N VAL A 219 -8.41 -3.32 9.64
CA VAL A 219 -8.49 -3.36 11.10
C VAL A 219 -8.78 -4.79 11.55
N ALA A 220 -8.23 -5.19 12.69
CA ALA A 220 -8.48 -6.48 13.31
C ALA A 220 -8.71 -6.33 14.82
N PHE A 221 -9.45 -7.30 15.37
CA PHE A 221 -9.87 -7.32 16.77
C PHE A 221 -9.61 -8.70 17.38
N ILE A 222 -9.23 -8.73 18.64
CA ILE A 222 -9.30 -9.93 19.47
C ILE A 222 -10.51 -9.79 20.38
N THR A 223 -11.48 -10.71 20.27
CA THR A 223 -12.66 -10.71 21.13
C THR A 223 -12.31 -11.08 22.58
N GLN A 224 -13.21 -10.84 23.53
CA GLN A 224 -13.06 -11.32 24.91
C GLN A 224 -12.90 -12.85 24.98
N ASP A 225 -13.47 -13.57 24.01
CA ASP A 225 -13.34 -15.02 23.85
C ASP A 225 -12.06 -15.46 23.13
N LYS A 226 -11.11 -14.56 22.86
CA LYS A 226 -9.86 -14.84 22.14
C LYS A 226 -10.06 -15.35 20.71
N GLU A 227 -11.06 -14.82 20.00
CA GLU A 227 -11.21 -15.00 18.55
C GLU A 227 -10.58 -13.81 17.82
N LEU A 228 -9.75 -14.07 16.79
CA LEU A 228 -9.29 -13.02 15.88
C LEU A 228 -10.38 -12.73 14.83
N VAL A 229 -10.82 -11.48 14.77
CA VAL A 229 -11.91 -11.05 13.90
C VAL A 229 -11.48 -9.87 13.04
N MET A 230 -11.83 -9.91 11.75
CA MET A 230 -11.71 -8.77 10.84
C MET A 230 -13.04 -8.51 10.10
N PRO A 231 -13.30 -7.28 9.65
CA PRO A 231 -14.41 -7.02 8.73
C PRO A 231 -14.28 -7.82 7.41
N PRO A 232 -15.40 -8.21 6.77
CA PRO A 232 -15.36 -8.88 5.47
C PRO A 232 -14.79 -7.98 4.38
N PHE A 233 -14.13 -8.57 3.39
CA PHE A 233 -13.47 -7.80 2.32
C PHE A 233 -14.41 -7.34 1.19
N ASP A 234 -15.73 -7.38 1.41
CA ASP A 234 -16.72 -7.04 0.38
C ASP A 234 -16.72 -5.54 0.07
N ASN A 235 -16.49 -4.70 1.09
CA ASN A 235 -16.57 -3.24 1.01
C ASN A 235 -15.25 -2.53 1.32
N ILE A 236 -14.16 -3.27 1.52
CA ILE A 236 -12.85 -2.74 1.92
C ILE A 236 -11.73 -3.34 1.08
N LEU A 237 -10.51 -2.83 1.22
CA LEU A 237 -9.39 -3.36 0.47
C LEU A 237 -9.09 -4.81 0.87
N HIS A 238 -8.97 -5.69 -0.13
CA HIS A 238 -8.41 -7.04 0.05
C HIS A 238 -6.92 -6.96 0.41
N GLY A 239 -6.61 -6.70 1.69
CA GLY A 239 -5.24 -6.58 2.18
C GLY A 239 -4.48 -7.90 2.10
N CYS A 240 -3.35 -7.93 1.38
CA CYS A 240 -2.45 -9.10 1.35
C CYS A 240 -2.00 -9.46 2.76
N THR A 241 -1.48 -8.47 3.51
CA THR A 241 -1.05 -8.64 4.90
C THR A 241 -2.19 -9.08 5.83
N ALA A 242 -3.42 -8.59 5.62
CA ALA A 242 -4.58 -9.03 6.38
C ALA A 242 -4.92 -10.50 6.13
N LYS A 243 -4.96 -10.92 4.86
CA LYS A 243 -5.16 -12.34 4.50
C LYS A 243 -4.06 -13.22 5.07
N ARG A 244 -2.80 -12.77 4.96
CA ARG A 244 -1.65 -13.49 5.50
C ARG A 244 -1.68 -13.61 7.02
N LEU A 245 -2.15 -12.56 7.71
CA LEU A 245 -2.36 -12.58 9.16
C LEU A 245 -3.41 -13.63 9.54
N LEU A 246 -4.56 -13.68 8.86
CA LEU A 246 -5.60 -14.68 9.12
C LEU A 246 -5.06 -16.12 8.92
N GLU A 247 -4.26 -16.35 7.88
CA GLU A 247 -3.59 -17.63 7.65
C GLU A 247 -2.60 -17.98 8.78
N LEU A 248 -1.71 -17.06 9.15
CA LEU A 248 -0.70 -17.28 10.19
C LEU A 248 -1.30 -17.45 11.59
N ALA A 249 -2.42 -16.77 11.87
CA ALA A 249 -3.13 -16.86 13.14
C ALA A 249 -3.63 -18.27 13.46
N SER A 250 -3.80 -19.14 12.45
CA SER A 250 -4.10 -20.58 12.66
C SER A 250 -3.09 -21.26 13.60
N LYS A 251 -1.80 -20.86 13.56
CA LYS A 251 -0.77 -21.39 14.46
C LYS A 251 -1.07 -21.09 15.93
N LEU A 252 -1.65 -19.92 16.23
CA LEU A 252 -2.06 -19.57 17.60
C LEU A 252 -3.35 -20.30 18.01
N VAL A 253 -4.20 -20.67 17.05
CA VAL A 253 -5.35 -21.55 17.31
C VAL A 253 -4.88 -22.96 17.68
N ASP A 254 -3.94 -23.52 16.91
CA ASP A 254 -3.37 -24.85 17.17
C ASP A 254 -2.65 -24.92 18.53
N GLN A 255 -2.08 -23.80 18.98
CA GLN A 255 -1.44 -23.66 20.30
C GLN A 255 -2.44 -23.40 21.44
N GLY A 256 -3.73 -23.24 21.15
CA GLY A 256 -4.78 -22.92 22.14
C GLY A 256 -4.72 -21.49 22.68
N LEU A 257 -3.95 -20.60 22.04
CA LEU A 257 -3.84 -19.19 22.41
C LEU A 257 -4.98 -18.35 21.81
N LEU A 258 -5.42 -18.68 20.60
CA LEU A 258 -6.67 -18.21 20.00
C LEU A 258 -7.71 -19.33 19.98
N LYS A 259 -9.00 -18.98 20.09
CA LYS A 259 -10.11 -19.93 19.91
C LYS A 259 -10.52 -20.11 18.44
N GLY A 260 -10.19 -19.15 17.58
CA GLY A 260 -10.58 -19.16 16.17
C GLY A 260 -10.20 -17.88 15.44
N VAL A 261 -10.43 -17.90 14.13
CA VAL A 261 -10.20 -16.79 13.20
C VAL A 261 -11.44 -16.64 12.32
N ALA A 262 -11.97 -15.42 12.19
CA ALA A 262 -13.18 -15.16 11.41
C ALA A 262 -13.17 -13.81 10.69
N THR A 263 -13.90 -13.74 9.57
CA THR A 263 -14.32 -12.48 8.97
C THR A 263 -15.81 -12.28 9.18
N LYS A 264 -16.22 -11.26 9.95
CA LYS A 264 -17.64 -10.97 10.19
C LYS A 264 -17.87 -9.47 10.31
N LYS A 265 -19.09 -9.05 9.94
CA LYS A 265 -19.55 -7.68 10.18
C LYS A 265 -19.54 -7.44 11.70
N LEU A 266 -19.00 -6.31 12.13
CA LEU A 266 -18.93 -5.87 13.52
C LEU A 266 -19.55 -4.49 13.60
N THR A 267 -20.49 -4.29 14.52
CA THR A 267 -20.94 -2.95 14.90
C THR A 267 -19.83 -2.21 15.65
N VAL A 268 -19.93 -0.89 15.76
CA VAL A 268 -18.99 -0.07 16.56
C VAL A 268 -18.97 -0.53 18.02
N GLU A 269 -20.12 -0.89 18.57
CA GLU A 269 -20.27 -1.35 19.96
C GLU A 269 -19.56 -2.69 20.19
N GLU A 270 -19.76 -3.67 19.31
CA GLU A 270 -19.06 -4.96 19.37
C GLU A 270 -17.55 -4.80 19.22
N ALA A 271 -17.12 -3.94 18.29
CA ALA A 271 -15.72 -3.67 18.02
C ALA A 271 -15.03 -2.96 19.20
N LYS A 272 -15.68 -1.99 19.85
CA LYS A 272 -15.18 -1.32 21.06
C LYS A 272 -15.15 -2.24 22.29
N ALA A 273 -15.96 -3.30 22.31
CA ALA A 273 -15.95 -4.32 23.37
C ALA A 273 -14.82 -5.36 23.22
N ALA A 274 -14.02 -5.30 22.15
CA ALA A 274 -12.88 -6.18 21.95
C ALA A 274 -11.84 -6.09 23.09
N ALA A 275 -11.15 -7.19 23.34
CA ALA A 275 -10.05 -7.24 24.30
C ALA A 275 -8.79 -6.54 23.77
N GLU A 276 -8.53 -6.65 22.46
CA GLU A 276 -7.40 -6.03 21.78
C GLU A 276 -7.81 -5.57 20.38
N MET A 277 -7.16 -4.51 19.87
CA MET A 277 -7.42 -3.95 18.55
C MET A 277 -6.11 -3.55 17.86
N MET A 278 -6.06 -3.69 16.53
CA MET A 278 -4.87 -3.35 15.75
C MET A 278 -5.23 -2.93 14.32
N TYR A 279 -4.36 -2.13 13.71
CA TYR A 279 -4.30 -2.01 12.25
C TYR A 279 -3.39 -3.08 11.66
N VAL A 280 -3.69 -3.48 10.43
CA VAL A 280 -2.94 -4.48 9.66
C VAL A 280 -2.67 -3.93 8.26
N GLY A 281 -1.39 -3.83 7.86
CA GLY A 281 -1.03 -3.28 6.55
C GLY A 281 0.42 -3.47 6.15
N SER A 282 0.72 -3.29 4.87
CA SER A 282 2.01 -3.75 4.33
C SER A 282 3.23 -2.93 4.77
N THR A 283 3.11 -1.65 5.15
CA THR A 283 4.26 -0.84 5.61
C THR A 283 4.60 -1.15 7.07
N LEU A 284 3.61 -1.04 7.94
CA LEU A 284 3.70 -1.45 9.33
C LEU A 284 2.74 -2.65 9.49
N PRO A 285 3.27 -3.90 9.47
CA PRO A 285 2.47 -5.14 9.37
C PRO A 285 1.33 -5.19 10.37
N LEU A 286 1.62 -4.73 11.59
CA LEU A 286 0.66 -4.62 12.66
C LEU A 286 0.99 -3.38 13.49
N LEU A 287 -0.03 -2.60 13.84
CA LEU A 287 0.06 -1.45 14.74
C LEU A 287 -1.01 -1.58 15.83
N PRO A 288 -0.64 -1.75 17.11
CA PRO A 288 -1.60 -1.87 18.20
C PRO A 288 -2.43 -0.59 18.39
N ILE A 289 -3.73 -0.73 18.66
CA ILE A 289 -4.66 0.35 18.98
C ILE A 289 -5.14 0.14 20.42
N ILE A 290 -4.94 1.13 21.28
CA ILE A 290 -5.26 1.05 22.71
C ILE A 290 -6.34 2.02 23.17
N VAL A 291 -6.63 3.05 22.35
CA VAL A 291 -7.69 4.03 22.61
C VAL A 291 -8.46 4.28 21.31
N TRP A 292 -9.78 4.25 21.37
CA TRP A 292 -10.68 4.61 20.26
C TRP A 292 -11.78 5.54 20.75
N ASP A 293 -11.88 6.73 20.17
CA ASP A 293 -12.84 7.78 20.55
C ASP A 293 -12.76 8.09 22.06
N ASP A 294 -11.53 8.28 22.55
CA ASP A 294 -11.22 8.57 23.96
C ASP A 294 -11.63 7.48 24.97
N GLN A 295 -12.04 6.30 24.48
CA GLN A 295 -12.30 5.13 25.30
C GLN A 295 -11.16 4.10 25.14
N PRO A 296 -10.70 3.46 26.23
CA PRO A 296 -9.71 2.40 26.13
C PRO A 296 -10.28 1.17 25.41
N ILE A 297 -9.46 0.53 24.57
CA ILE A 297 -9.72 -0.83 24.11
C ILE A 297 -9.21 -1.79 25.18
N GLY A 298 -10.05 -2.74 25.61
CA GLY A 298 -9.73 -3.65 26.70
C GLY A 298 -9.28 -2.90 27.96
N ASN A 299 -8.03 -3.12 28.38
CA ASN A 299 -7.43 -2.46 29.54
C ASN A 299 -6.61 -1.19 29.20
N GLY A 300 -6.66 -0.73 27.95
CA GLY A 300 -5.92 0.43 27.46
C GLY A 300 -4.41 0.19 27.28
N ARG A 301 -3.98 -1.07 27.22
CA ARG A 301 -2.58 -1.48 26.99
C ARG A 301 -2.47 -2.36 25.76
N VAL A 302 -1.27 -2.40 25.17
CA VAL A 302 -0.96 -3.33 24.07
C VAL A 302 -1.10 -4.75 24.58
N GLY A 303 -1.95 -5.53 23.90
CA GLY A 303 -2.25 -6.90 24.31
C GLY A 303 -1.22 -7.91 23.82
N GLU A 304 -1.20 -9.06 24.50
CA GLU A 304 -0.22 -10.12 24.26
C GLU A 304 -0.48 -10.81 22.91
N LEU A 305 -1.75 -11.06 22.56
CA LEU A 305 -2.10 -11.72 21.30
C LEU A 305 -1.76 -10.83 20.10
N THR A 306 -1.97 -9.53 20.22
CA THR A 306 -1.55 -8.52 19.22
C THR A 306 -0.05 -8.60 18.97
N MET A 307 0.76 -8.73 20.03
CA MET A 307 2.21 -8.86 19.88
C MET A 307 2.63 -10.19 19.26
N LEU A 308 2.02 -11.31 19.68
CA LEU A 308 2.27 -12.62 19.07
C LEU A 308 1.90 -12.64 17.58
N LEU A 309 0.78 -12.03 17.21
CA LEU A 309 0.36 -11.85 15.82
C LEU A 309 1.34 -10.97 15.03
N SER A 310 1.84 -9.90 15.65
CA SER A 310 2.86 -9.07 15.05
C SER A 310 4.16 -9.86 14.83
N ASP A 311 4.60 -10.64 15.81
CA ASP A 311 5.81 -11.46 15.73
C ASP A 311 5.67 -12.50 14.61
N LEU A 312 4.51 -13.17 14.50
CA LEU A 312 4.23 -14.10 13.40
C LEU A 312 4.40 -13.47 12.01
N LEU A 313 3.92 -12.23 11.82
CA LEU A 313 4.11 -11.51 10.55
C LEU A 313 5.58 -11.16 10.32
N TRP A 314 6.32 -10.74 11.35
CA TRP A 314 7.74 -10.43 11.21
C TRP A 314 8.59 -11.67 10.94
N ASP A 315 8.31 -12.76 11.63
CA ASP A 315 8.98 -14.04 11.44
C ASP A 315 8.67 -14.61 10.05
N ASP A 316 7.44 -14.48 9.54
CA ASP A 316 7.11 -14.93 8.19
C ASP A 316 7.82 -14.11 7.10
N MET A 317 8.01 -12.80 7.31
CA MET A 317 8.81 -11.98 6.40
C MET A 317 10.30 -12.35 6.37
N VAL A 318 10.85 -12.77 7.51
CA VAL A 318 12.28 -13.08 7.66
C VAL A 318 12.60 -14.54 7.31
N ALA A 319 11.73 -15.46 7.72
CA ALA A 319 11.96 -16.90 7.75
C ALA A 319 10.75 -17.71 7.22
N GLY A 320 9.73 -17.06 6.67
CA GLY A 320 8.61 -17.73 6.03
C GLY A 320 9.02 -18.54 4.79
N PRO A 321 8.08 -19.32 4.21
CA PRO A 321 8.36 -20.21 3.11
C PRO A 321 8.73 -19.44 1.83
N ASP A 322 9.50 -20.10 0.94
CA ASP A 322 9.94 -19.53 -0.35
C ASP A 322 8.77 -19.10 -1.25
N THR A 323 7.57 -19.66 -1.04
CA THR A 323 6.35 -19.24 -1.75
C THR A 323 5.93 -17.81 -1.41
N GLN A 324 6.32 -17.29 -0.24
CA GLN A 324 6.07 -15.92 0.19
C GLN A 324 7.28 -15.01 0.02
N ARG A 325 8.48 -15.56 -0.15
CA ARG A 325 9.74 -14.82 -0.18
C ARG A 325 10.48 -15.06 -1.48
N ILE A 326 10.37 -14.11 -2.40
CA ILE A 326 11.02 -14.22 -3.71
C ILE A 326 12.45 -13.67 -3.61
N PRO A 327 13.50 -14.50 -3.83
CA PRO A 327 14.88 -14.04 -3.76
C PRO A 327 15.17 -13.02 -4.87
N VAL A 328 15.92 -11.98 -4.52
CA VAL A 328 16.38 -10.96 -5.47
C VAL A 328 17.83 -11.23 -5.84
N PRO A 329 18.16 -11.37 -7.14
CA PRO A 329 19.51 -11.70 -7.59
C PRO A 329 20.39 -10.43 -7.62
N TYR A 330 20.83 -9.95 -6.46
CA TYR A 330 21.81 -8.86 -6.40
C TYR A 330 23.12 -9.29 -7.05
N ALA A 331 23.71 -8.41 -7.85
CA ALA A 331 25.09 -8.59 -8.28
C ALA A 331 26.03 -8.37 -7.09
N GLU A 332 27.02 -9.25 -6.93
CA GLU A 332 28.12 -9.10 -5.98
C GLU A 332 28.90 -7.79 -6.20
#